data_AF-A0A496SYU5-F1
#
_entry.id   AF-A0A496SYU5-F1
#
_cell.length_a   1.000
_cell.length_b   1.000
_cell.length_c   1.000
_cell.angle_alpha   90.00
_cell.angle_beta   90.00
_cell.angle_gamma   90.00
#
_symmetry.space_group_name_H-M   'P 1'
#
loop_
_entity.id
_entity.type
_entity.pdbx_description
1 polymer ?
#
loop_
_entity_poly.entity_id
_entity_poly.type
_entity_poly.pdbx_seq_one_letter_code
_entity_poly.pdbx_strand_id
1 'polypeptide(L)'
;MKVLISDPVDQQCVRHLEKEGLEVDVRTHLSPEELKQVIGQYSALIVRSGTKVTADLIQAAQNMKVIGRAGSGVDNIDVAAATKQGIVVMNTPGGNTIS
;
A
#
# COMPACT_ATOMS: atom_id res chain seq x y z
N MET A 1 4.57 -8.22 11.48
CA MET A 1 4.05 -8.13 10.10
C MET A 1 4.71 -6.92 9.46
N LYS A 2 5.26 -7.03 8.24
CA LYS A 2 5.92 -5.90 7.58
C LYS A 2 4.95 -5.09 6.73
N VAL A 3 4.99 -3.77 6.88
CA VAL A 3 4.19 -2.80 6.12
C VAL A 3 5.13 -1.94 5.29
N LEU A 4 4.89 -1.84 3.99
CA LEU A 4 5.58 -0.90 3.11
C LEU A 4 4.72 0.34 2.90
N ILE A 5 5.29 1.52 3.08
CA ILE A 5 4.69 2.79 2.68
C ILE A 5 5.49 3.30 1.47
N SER A 6 4.88 3.26 0.29
CA SER A 6 5.57 3.56 -0.97
C SER A 6 5.32 4.96 -1.52
N ASP A 7 4.44 5.73 -0.88
CA ASP A 7 4.16 7.14 -1.21
C ASP A 7 4.25 8.01 0.06
N PRO A 8 4.50 9.33 -0.07
CA PRO A 8 4.46 10.22 1.08
C PRO A 8 3.09 10.24 1.78
N VAL A 9 3.10 9.98 3.08
CA VAL A 9 1.94 10.05 3.98
C VAL A 9 2.30 10.82 5.24
N ASP A 10 1.31 11.25 6.01
CA ASP A 10 1.54 11.91 7.29
C ASP A 10 2.29 10.98 8.26
N GLN A 11 3.23 11.52 9.02
CA GLN A 11 4.03 10.77 9.99
C GLN A 11 3.17 10.14 11.09
N GLN A 12 1.97 10.65 11.35
CA GLN A 12 0.99 10.00 12.23
C GLN A 12 0.63 8.58 11.74
N CYS A 13 0.54 8.35 10.43
CA CYS A 13 0.28 7.02 9.87
C CYS A 13 1.35 6.02 10.31
N VAL A 14 2.63 6.38 10.15
CA VAL A 14 3.78 5.56 10.57
C VAL A 14 3.70 5.28 12.07
N ARG A 15 3.52 6.32 12.89
CA ARG A 15 3.45 6.19 14.35
C ARG A 15 2.29 5.31 14.81
N HIS A 16 1.14 5.37 14.15
CA HIS A 16 0.01 4.52 14.51
C HIS A 16 0.29 3.05 14.21
N LEU A 17 0.90 2.74 13.07
CA LEU A 17 1.26 1.38 12.70
C LEU A 17 2.32 0.80 13.63
N GLU A 18 3.36 1.57 13.95
CA GLU A 18 4.43 1.16 14.87
C GLU A 18 3.90 0.92 16.30
N LYS A 19 2.95 1.75 16.77
CA LYS A 19 2.30 1.56 18.09
C LYS A 19 1.54 0.24 18.19
N GLU A 20 0.98 -0.24 17.09
CA GLU A 20 0.33 -1.56 17.00
C GLU A 20 1.34 -2.71 16.84
N GLY A 21 2.65 -2.44 16.92
CA GLY A 21 3.71 -3.44 16.83
C GLY A 21 4.01 -3.91 15.40
N LEU A 22 3.62 -3.12 14.39
CA LEU A 22 3.95 -3.40 12.99
C LEU A 22 5.35 -2.87 12.65
N GLU A 23 6.07 -3.62 11.82
CA GLU A 23 7.36 -3.17 11.28
C GLU A 23 7.07 -2.35 10.02
N VAL A 24 7.42 -1.06 10.03
CA VAL A 24 7.05 -0.11 8.98
C VAL A 24 8.30 0.34 8.21
N ASP A 25 8.33 0.03 6.93
CA ASP A 25 9.37 0.50 6.01
C ASP A 25 8.79 1.62 5.14
N VAL A 26 9.35 2.83 5.24
CA VAL A 26 8.93 4.00 4.43
C VAL A 26 9.92 4.18 3.28
N ARG A 27 9.47 3.93 2.04
CA ARG A 27 10.30 3.99 0.83
C ARG A 27 9.53 4.67 -0.33
N THR A 28 9.50 6.00 -0.31
CA THR A 28 8.60 6.83 -1.14
C THR A 28 9.02 7.06 -2.59
N HIS A 29 10.18 6.51 -3.01
CA HIS A 29 10.81 6.81 -4.30
C HIS A 29 11.30 5.57 -5.03
N LEU A 30 10.68 4.42 -4.77
CA LEU A 30 11.01 3.20 -5.50
C LEU A 30 10.47 3.30 -6.92
N SER A 31 11.34 2.98 -7.89
CA SER A 31 10.89 2.69 -9.24
C SER A 31 9.96 1.46 -9.23
N PRO A 32 9.10 1.29 -10.25
CA PRO A 32 8.25 0.11 -10.36
C PRO A 32 9.03 -1.22 -10.29
N GLU A 33 10.24 -1.25 -10.85
CA GLU A 33 11.11 -2.42 -10.84
C GLU A 33 11.67 -2.71 -9.44
N GLU A 34 12.19 -1.69 -8.75
CA GLU A 34 12.66 -1.85 -7.36
C GLU A 34 11.52 -2.25 -6.42
N LEU A 35 10.35 -1.65 -6.60
CA LEU A 35 9.16 -1.99 -5.82
C LEU A 35 8.80 -3.46 -6.02
N LYS A 36 8.77 -3.94 -7.26
CA LYS A 36 8.47 -5.34 -7.59
C LYS A 36 9.49 -6.32 -6.99
N GLN A 37 10.76 -5.95 -6.89
CA GLN A 37 11.80 -6.80 -6.28
C GLN A 37 11.61 -6.99 -4.77
N VAL A 38 11.05 -5.99 -4.08
CA VAL A 38 10.93 -6.01 -2.62
C VAL A 38 9.53 -6.35 -2.13
N ILE A 39 8.49 -6.16 -2.95
CA ILE A 39 7.08 -6.22 -2.51
C ILE A 39 6.70 -7.58 -1.91
N GLY A 40 7.32 -8.67 -2.37
CA GLY A 40 7.08 -10.02 -1.85
C GLY A 40 7.45 -10.20 -0.38
N GLN A 41 8.25 -9.30 0.21
CA GLN A 41 8.64 -9.35 1.62
C GLN A 41 7.61 -8.74 2.57
N TYR A 42 6.58 -8.07 2.03
CA TYR A 42 5.60 -7.31 2.81
C TYR A 42 4.25 -7.99 2.84
N SER A 43 3.53 -7.78 3.94
CA SER A 43 2.15 -8.26 4.10
C SER A 43 1.11 -7.16 3.93
N ALA A 44 1.55 -5.90 3.97
CA ALA A 44 0.70 -4.74 3.73
C ALA A 44 1.43 -3.69 2.91
N LEU A 45 0.67 -3.00 2.05
CA LEU A 45 1.15 -1.86 1.27
C LEU A 45 0.26 -0.66 1.53
N ILE A 46 0.86 0.50 1.82
CA ILE A 46 0.17 1.78 1.89
C ILE A 46 0.66 2.66 0.75
N VAL A 47 -0.29 3.10 -0.08
CA VAL A 47 -0.06 3.99 -1.21
C VAL A 47 -0.89 5.26 -1.08
N ARG A 48 -0.57 6.26 -1.89
CA ARG A 48 -1.40 7.44 -2.15
C ARG A 48 -1.74 7.44 -3.63
N SER A 49 -1.32 8.47 -4.38
CA SER A 49 -1.61 8.64 -5.80
C SER A 49 -0.40 8.39 -6.71
N GLY A 50 0.80 8.23 -6.15
CA GLY A 50 2.04 8.12 -6.91
C GLY A 50 2.28 6.70 -7.40
N THR A 51 2.31 5.76 -6.45
CA THR A 51 2.54 4.34 -6.73
C THR A 51 1.36 3.74 -7.51
N LYS A 52 1.63 3.05 -8.61
CA LYS A 52 0.62 2.28 -9.35
C LYS A 52 0.70 0.80 -8.95
N VAL A 53 -0.38 0.29 -8.39
CA VAL A 53 -0.49 -1.10 -7.94
C VAL A 53 -1.15 -1.92 -9.04
N THR A 54 -0.36 -2.28 -10.04
CA THR A 54 -0.80 -3.06 -11.22
C THR A 54 -0.95 -4.54 -10.90
N ALA A 55 -1.64 -5.30 -11.77
CA ALA A 55 -1.72 -6.76 -11.67
C ALA A 55 -0.34 -7.43 -11.59
N ASP A 56 0.63 -6.95 -12.34
CA ASP A 56 2.01 -7.47 -12.36
C ASP A 56 2.73 -7.25 -11.02
N LEU A 57 2.51 -6.11 -10.37
CA LEU A 57 3.03 -5.87 -9.03
C LEU A 57 2.35 -6.79 -8.00
N ILE A 58 1.03 -6.93 -8.11
CA ILE A 58 0.23 -7.79 -7.23
C ILE A 58 0.69 -9.25 -7.33
N GLN A 59 0.98 -9.75 -8.53
CA GLN A 59 1.55 -11.08 -8.75
C GLN A 59 2.91 -11.31 -8.07
N ALA A 60 3.74 -10.27 -7.95
CA ALA A 60 5.00 -10.37 -7.23
C ALA A 60 4.83 -10.32 -5.69
N ALA A 61 3.67 -9.87 -5.20
CA ALA A 61 3.39 -9.61 -3.79
C ALA A 61 2.89 -10.86 -3.04
N GLN A 62 3.69 -11.94 -3.05
CA GLN A 62 3.29 -13.28 -2.59
C GLN A 62 2.77 -13.36 -1.14
N ASN A 63 3.24 -12.47 -0.25
CA ASN A 63 2.83 -12.42 1.16
C ASN A 63 1.77 -11.36 1.47
N MET A 64 1.31 -10.63 0.45
CA MET A 64 0.42 -9.49 0.60
C MET A 64 -0.96 -9.93 1.10
N LYS A 65 -1.47 -9.22 2.09
CA LYS A 65 -2.81 -9.45 2.67
C LYS A 65 -3.72 -8.26 2.46
N VAL A 66 -3.15 -7.05 2.49
CA VAL A 66 -3.93 -5.82 2.42
C VAL A 66 -3.19 -4.69 1.70
N ILE A 67 -3.92 -3.94 0.88
CA ILE A 67 -3.45 -2.71 0.24
C ILE A 67 -4.35 -1.58 0.71
N GLY A 68 -3.77 -0.59 1.39
CA GLY A 68 -4.44 0.62 1.84
C GLY A 68 -4.09 1.81 0.94
N ARG A 69 -5.09 2.57 0.49
CA ARG A 69 -4.88 3.87 -0.14
C ARG A 69 -5.25 5.01 0.81
N ALA A 70 -4.28 5.90 1.06
CA ALA A 70 -4.48 7.17 1.74
C ALA A 70 -5.16 8.21 0.82
N GLY A 71 -6.40 7.91 0.41
CA GLY A 71 -7.29 8.80 -0.33
C GLY A 71 -8.66 8.16 -0.53
N SER A 72 -9.59 8.91 -1.13
CA SER A 72 -10.98 8.47 -1.31
C SER A 72 -11.18 7.44 -2.43
N GLY A 73 -10.37 7.48 -3.48
CA GLY A 73 -10.43 6.55 -4.62
C GLY A 73 -9.47 5.37 -4.51
N VAL A 74 -9.57 4.45 -5.46
CA VAL A 74 -8.68 3.29 -5.65
C VAL A 74 -8.17 3.18 -7.09
N ASP A 75 -8.17 4.30 -7.82
CA ASP A 75 -7.94 4.39 -9.28
C ASP A 75 -6.56 3.91 -9.74
N ASN A 76 -5.59 3.88 -8.84
CA ASN A 76 -4.22 3.42 -9.08
C ASN A 76 -4.00 1.97 -8.62
N ILE A 77 -5.05 1.25 -8.23
CA ILE A 77 -4.98 -0.13 -7.77
C ILE A 77 -5.82 -1.01 -8.69
N ASP A 78 -5.24 -2.10 -9.19
CA ASP A 78 -5.98 -3.15 -9.88
C ASP A 78 -6.73 -4.00 -8.84
N VAL A 79 -7.91 -3.51 -8.44
CA VAL A 79 -8.76 -4.16 -7.43
C VAL A 79 -9.18 -5.56 -7.87
N ALA A 80 -9.37 -5.79 -9.18
CA ALA A 80 -9.75 -7.10 -9.70
C ALA A 80 -8.62 -8.12 -9.53
N ALA A 81 -7.38 -7.74 -9.83
CA ALA A 81 -6.21 -8.57 -9.58
C ALA A 81 -6.00 -8.84 -8.08
N ALA A 82 -6.15 -7.81 -7.23
CA ALA A 82 -6.03 -7.95 -5.78
C ALA A 82 -7.09 -8.93 -5.22
N THR A 83 -8.35 -8.77 -5.65
CA THR A 83 -9.47 -9.64 -5.23
C THR A 83 -9.22 -11.09 -5.63
N LYS A 84 -8.73 -11.34 -6.85
CA LYS A 84 -8.41 -12.71 -7.33
C LYS A 84 -7.32 -13.39 -6.51
N GLN A 85 -6.43 -12.62 -5.88
CA GLN A 85 -5.38 -13.15 -4.99
C GLN A 85 -5.78 -13.15 -3.51
N GLY A 86 -7.03 -12.77 -3.18
CA GLY A 86 -7.50 -12.70 -1.80
C GLY A 86 -6.91 -11.54 -1.01
N ILE A 87 -6.39 -10.51 -1.69
CA ILE A 87 -5.85 -9.30 -1.06
C ILE A 87 -6.98 -8.29 -0.87
N VAL A 88 -7.14 -7.82 0.36
CA VAL A 88 -8.14 -6.79 0.70
C VAL A 88 -7.64 -5.42 0.25
N VAL A 89 -8.48 -4.65 -0.43
CA VAL A 89 -8.20 -3.25 -0.77
C VAL A 89 -9.04 -2.33 0.11
N MET A 90 -8.40 -1.38 0.78
CA MET A 90 -9.03 -0.38 1.64
C MET A 90 -8.68 1.04 1.18
N ASN A 91 -9.58 1.98 1.40
CA ASN A 91 -9.40 3.41 1.12
C ASN A 91 -9.91 4.24 2.31
N THR A 92 -9.80 5.58 2.18
CA THR A 92 -10.24 6.54 3.22
C THR A 92 -11.29 7.50 2.64
N PRO A 93 -12.53 7.02 2.39
CA PRO A 93 -13.59 7.86 1.84
C PRO A 93 -13.91 9.03 2.78
N GLY A 94 -14.08 10.23 2.25
CA GLY A 94 -14.38 11.44 3.02
C GLY A 94 -13.19 12.08 3.75
N GLY A 95 -12.01 11.43 3.77
CA GLY A 95 -10.81 11.96 4.43
C GLY A 95 -10.24 13.24 3.80
N ASN A 96 -10.69 13.59 2.59
CA ASN A 96 -10.33 14.79 1.86
C ASN A 96 -11.46 15.83 1.79
N THR A 97 -12.54 15.66 2.57
CA THR A 97 -13.72 16.55 2.54
C THR A 97 -13.57 17.77 3.46
N ILE A 98 -12.64 17.73 4.41
CA ILE A 98 -12.26 18.87 5.25
C ILE A 98 -10.73 19.00 5.14
N SER A 99 -10.25 19.94 4.33
CA SER A 99 -8.83 20.26 4.14
C SER A 99 -8.54 21.69 4.56
#